data_AF-A0A328SMH6-F1
#
_entry.id   AF-A0A328SMH6-F1
#
_cell.length_a   1.000
_cell.length_b   1.000
_cell.length_c   1.000
_cell.angle_alpha   90.00
_cell.angle_beta   90.00
_cell.angle_gamma   90.00
#
_symmetry.space_group_name_H-M   'P 1'
#
loop_
_entity.id
_entity.type
_entity.pdbx_description
1 polymer ?
#
loop_
_entity_poly.entity_id
_entity_poly.type
_entity_poly.pdbx_seq_one_letter_code
_entity_poly.pdbx_strand_id
1 'polypeptide(L)' 'ANAQVSIILPNKTTINTTTDSKGMLIQSLTLPAGKNKINVTYIGSKTYSNTSKSHTIDVKKIT' A
#
# COMPACT_ATOMS: atom_id res chain seq x y z
N ALA A 1 13.08 -1.33 -9.28
CA ALA A 1 13.21 -2.78 -9.03
C ALA A 1 13.68 -3.01 -7.60
N ASN A 2 13.16 -4.04 -6.92
CA ASN A 2 13.56 -4.40 -5.54
C ASN A 2 13.51 -3.24 -4.54
N ALA A 3 12.57 -2.33 -4.74
CA ALA A 3 12.44 -1.11 -3.97
C ALA A 3 11.43 -1.32 -2.84
N GLN A 4 11.78 -0.89 -1.64
CA GLN A 4 10.94 -1.06 -0.44
C GLN A 4 9.72 -0.14 -0.50
N VAL A 5 8.57 -0.68 -0.07
CA VAL A 5 7.27 -0.02 -0.02
C VAL A 5 6.62 -0.35 1.32
N SER A 6 6.05 0.66 1.97
CA SER A 6 5.26 0.51 3.19
C SER A 6 3.81 0.83 2.90
N ILE A 7 2.92 -0.10 3.25
CA ILE A 7 1.47 0.04 3.09
C ILE A 7 0.87 0.13 4.49
N ILE A 8 0.20 1.24 4.78
CA ILE A 8 -0.45 1.49 6.06
C ILE A 8 -1.96 1.32 5.86
N LEU A 9 -2.53 0.35 6.58
CA LEU A 9 -3.94 0.04 6.58
C LEU A 9 -4.72 0.94 7.57
N PRO A 10 -6.04 1.07 7.42
CA PRO A 10 -6.88 1.89 8.30
C PRO A 10 -6.78 1.52 9.78
N ASN A 11 -6.55 0.23 10.08
CA ASN A 11 -6.36 -0.29 11.43
C ASN A 11 -4.95 -0.02 12.00
N LYS A 12 -4.17 0.85 11.35
CA LYS A 12 -2.76 1.18 11.66
C LYS A 12 -1.77 0.02 11.49
N THR A 13 -2.19 -1.09 10.89
CA THR A 13 -1.26 -2.16 10.51
C THR A 13 -0.36 -1.66 9.39
N THR A 14 0.96 -1.85 9.56
CA THR A 14 1.96 -1.51 8.55
C THR A 14 2.48 -2.79 7.91
N ILE A 15 2.36 -2.89 6.59
CA ILE A 15 2.90 -3.98 5.80
C ILE A 15 4.12 -3.44 5.05
N ASN A 16 5.29 -3.97 5.37
CA ASN A 16 6.53 -3.66 4.66
C ASN A 16 6.77 -4.73 3.61
N THR A 17 6.97 -4.32 2.37
CA THR A 17 7.17 -5.20 1.23
C THR A 17 8.12 -4.58 0.22
N THR A 18 8.46 -5.32 -0.82
CA THR A 18 9.45 -4.93 -1.82
C THR A 18 8.87 -5.18 -3.20
N THR A 19 9.02 -4.21 -4.11
CA THR A 19 8.68 -4.39 -5.53
C THR A 19 9.55 -5.47 -6.17
N ASP A 20 9.04 -6.14 -7.19
CA ASP A 20 9.78 -7.14 -7.95
C ASP A 20 10.94 -6.53 -8.77
N SER A 21 11.63 -7.37 -9.54
CA SER A 21 12.73 -6.96 -10.41
C SER A 21 12.31 -6.00 -11.54
N LYS A 22 11.01 -5.86 -11.79
CA LYS A 22 10.42 -4.92 -12.77
C LYS A 22 9.84 -3.67 -12.11
N GLY A 23 9.89 -3.57 -10.78
CA GLY A 23 9.33 -2.44 -10.02
C GLY A 23 7.82 -2.55 -9.76
N MET A 24 7.21 -3.73 -9.96
CA MET A 24 5.81 -3.98 -9.67
C MET A 24 5.63 -4.63 -8.31
N LEU A 25 4.50 -4.38 -7.66
CA LEU A 25 4.12 -5.03 -6.41
C LEU A 25 2.62 -5.35 -6.47
N ILE A 26 2.28 -6.61 -6.19
CA ILE A 26 0.90 -7.04 -6.02
C ILE A 26 0.73 -7.44 -4.55
N GLN A 27 -0.11 -6.72 -3.82
CA GLN A 27 -0.38 -6.98 -2.41
C GLN A 27 -1.89 -7.21 -2.21
N SER A 28 -2.25 -8.41 -1.76
CA SER A 28 -3.61 -8.71 -1.32
C SER A 28 -3.83 -8.19 0.10
N LEU A 29 -4.98 -7.53 0.32
CA LEU A 29 -5.36 -6.92 1.60
C LEU A 29 -6.77 -7.37 1.99
N THR A 30 -6.94 -7.82 3.23
CA THR A 30 -8.26 -8.09 3.81
C THR A 30 -8.73 -6.84 4.53
N LEU A 31 -9.82 -6.24 4.06
CA LEU A 31 -10.37 -4.98 4.58
C LEU A 31 -11.78 -5.21 5.14
N PRO A 32 -12.16 -4.56 6.26
CA PRO A 32 -13.52 -4.60 6.76
C PRO A 32 -14.49 -3.87 5.83
N ALA A 33 -15.80 -4.16 5.95
CA ALA A 33 -16.82 -3.42 5.22
C ALA A 33 -16.83 -1.93 5.62
N GLY A 34 -17.03 -1.05 4.64
CA GLY A 34 -17.03 0.40 4.78
C GLY A 34 -15.86 1.09 4.06
N LYS A 35 -15.71 2.39 4.34
CA LYS A 35 -14.68 3.25 3.74
C LYS A 35 -13.33 3.03 4.41
N ASN A 36 -12.40 2.45 3.66
CA ASN A 36 -11.04 2.16 4.10
C ASN A 36 -10.06 3.11 3.41
N LYS A 37 -9.35 3.94 4.18
CA LYS A 37 -8.24 4.76 3.66
C LYS A 37 -6.93 4.00 3.80
N ILE A 38 -6.31 3.68 2.68
CA ILE A 38 -5.01 3.00 2.60
C ILE A 38 -3.97 4.03 2.21
N ASN A 39 -2.85 4.06 2.93
CA ASN A 39 -1.73 4.92 2.57
C ASN A 39 -0.58 4.06 2.04
N VAL A 40 -0.15 4.31 0.81
CA VAL A 40 0.95 3.62 0.18
C VAL A 40 2.13 4.57 0.10
N THR A 41 3.24 4.19 0.74
CA THR A 41 4.45 4.98 0.80
C THR A 41 5.58 4.23 0.12
N TYR A 42 6.10 4.81 -0.96
CA TYR A 42 7.41 4.46 -1.47
C TYR A 42 8.47 5.21 -0.66
N ILE A 43 9.34 4.50 0.04
CA ILE A 43 10.30 5.11 0.97
C ILE A 43 11.46 5.85 0.25
N GLY A 44 11.52 5.77 -1.08
CA GLY A 44 12.61 6.31 -1.87
C GLY A 44 13.75 5.31 -2.08
N SER A 45 14.74 5.74 -2.85
CA SER A 45 15.99 5.01 -3.06
C SER A 45 17.13 6.01 -3.32
N LYS A 46 18.34 5.50 -3.60
CA LYS A 46 19.49 6.36 -3.94
C LYS A 46 19.25 7.23 -5.19
N THR A 47 18.35 6.82 -6.08
CA THR A 47 18.10 7.50 -7.37
C THR A 47 16.74 8.17 -7.47
N TYR A 48 15.79 7.87 -6.58
CA TYR A 48 14.41 8.37 -6.65
C TYR A 48 13.91 8.81 -5.28
N SER A 49 13.25 9.97 -5.24
CA SER A 49 12.66 10.53 -4.03
C SER A 49 11.53 9.66 -3.47
N ASN A 50 11.28 9.80 -2.17
CA ASN A 50 10.12 9.17 -1.54
C ASN A 50 8.82 9.77 -2.08
N THR A 51 7.75 8.97 -2.07
CA THR A 51 6.42 9.46 -2.41
C THR A 51 5.37 8.71 -1.61
N SER A 52 4.29 9.40 -1.27
CA SER A 52 3.19 8.85 -0.48
C SER A 52 1.88 9.21 -1.15
N LYS A 53 1.00 8.23 -1.29
CA LYS A 53 -0.32 8.42 -1.88
C LYS A 53 -1.36 7.69 -1.07
N SER A 54 -2.44 8.38 -0.74
CA SER A 54 -3.61 7.77 -0.13
C SER A 54 -4.58 7.29 -1.22
N HIS A 55 -5.17 6.13 -1.00
CA HIS A 55 -6.28 5.63 -1.78
C HIS A 55 -7.42 5.22 -0.85
N THR A 56 -8.66 5.51 -1.25
CA THR A 56 -9.84 5.12 -0.48
C THR A 56 -10.57 4.01 -1.20
N ILE A 57 -10.74 2.88 -0.53
CA ILE A 57 -11.49 1.73 -1.00
C ILE A 57 -12.76 1.62 -0.17
N ASP A 58 -13.92 1.69 -0.82
CA ASP A 58 -15.21 1.47 -0.17
C ASP A 58 -15.64 0.02 -0.36
N VAL A 59 -15.51 -0.78 0.70
CA VAL A 59 -15.84 -2.21 0.69
C VAL A 59 -17.33 -2.34 1.03
N LYS A 60 -18.16 -2.57 0.02
CA LYS A 60 -19.59 -2.80 0.24
C LYS A 60 -19.81 -4.18 0.82
N LYS A 61 -20.60 -4.27 1.89
CA LYS A 61 -21.13 -5.55 2.36
C LYS A 61 -22.09 -6.07 1.29
N ILE A 62 -21.84 -7.28 0.81
CA ILE A 62 -22.83 -8.00 0.01
C ILE A 62 -23.85 -8.52 1.03
N THR A 63 -24.97 -7.79 1.15
CA THR A 63 -26.18 -8.24 1.85
C THR A 63 -27.03 -9.07 0.91
#